data_AF-S3ZNG4-F1
#
_entry.id   AF-S3ZNG4-F1
#
_cell.length_a   1.000
_cell.length_b   1.000
_cell.length_c   1.000
_cell.angle_alpha   90.00
_cell.angle_beta   90.00
_cell.angle_gamma   90.00
#
_symmetry.space_group_name_H-M   'P 1'
#
loop_
_entity.id
_entity.type
_entity.pdbx_description
1 polymer ?
#
loop_
_entity_poly.entity_id
_entity_poly.type
_entity_poly.pdbx_seq_one_letter_code
_entity_poly.pdbx_strand_id
1 'polypeptide(L)' 'MDAEELLRRIRAARDWAVREEQQLDAATRAAIDETDVLGLTIRSSAFEAVRQALDEILRPGTHENTD' A
#
# COMPACT_ATOMS: atom_id res chain seq x y z
N MET A 1 -0.71 10.01 -23.69
CA MET A 1 -1.44 9.78 -22.44
C MET A 1 -1.62 11.14 -21.79
N ASP A 2 -2.83 11.50 -21.40
CA ASP A 2 -3.12 12.78 -20.76
C ASP A 2 -2.76 12.73 -19.26
N ALA A 3 -2.45 13.89 -18.67
CA ALA A 3 -2.11 14.02 -17.26
C ALA A 3 -3.25 13.54 -16.35
N GLU A 4 -4.51 13.78 -16.73
CA GLU A 4 -5.68 13.30 -15.99
C GLU A 4 -5.77 11.77 -16.00
N GLU A 5 -5.47 11.15 -17.14
CA GLU A 5 -5.46 9.69 -17.27
C GLU A 5 -4.34 9.07 -16.44
N LEU A 6 -3.16 9.71 -16.39
CA LEU A 6 -2.07 9.28 -15.53
C LEU A 6 -2.46 9.36 -14.04
N LEU A 7 -3.04 10.48 -13.60
CA LEU A 7 -3.51 10.64 -12.21
C LEU A 7 -4.61 9.62 -11.86
N ARG A 8 -5.50 9.31 -12.80
CA ARG A 8 -6.54 8.30 -12.62
C ARG A 8 -5.96 6.92 -12.37
N ARG A 9 -4.93 6.53 -13.13
CA ARG A 9 -4.21 5.25 -12.97
C ARG A 9 -3.45 5.18 -11.66
N ILE A 10 -2.77 6.26 -11.27
CA ILE A 10 -2.05 6.34 -9.98
C ILE A 10 -3.03 6.17 -8.82
N ARG A 11 -4.17 6.86 -8.84
CA ARG A 11 -5.23 6.71 -7.82
C ARG A 11 -5.77 5.28 -7.79
N ALA A 12 -6.05 4.69 -8.95
CA ALA A 12 -6.53 3.31 -9.03
C ALA A 12 -5.52 2.29 -8.47
N ALA A 13 -4.22 2.49 -8.75
CA ALA A 13 -3.15 1.65 -8.21
C ALA A 13 -3.03 1.79 -6.68
N ARG A 14 -3.16 3.02 -6.16
CA ARG A 14 -3.18 3.30 -4.73
C ARG A 14 -4.35 2.61 -4.03
N ASP A 15 -5.56 2.73 -4.58
CA ASP A 15 -6.76 2.12 -4.02
C ASP A 15 -6.69 0.58 -4.08
N TRP A 16 -6.04 0.04 -5.10
CA TRP A 16 -5.70 -1.38 -5.14
C TRP A 16 -4.74 -1.78 -4.02
N ALA A 17 -3.64 -1.04 -3.81
CA ALA A 17 -2.67 -1.34 -2.75
C ALA A 17 -3.33 -1.32 -1.35
N VAL A 18 -4.21 -0.34 -1.07
CA VAL A 18 -5.00 -0.28 0.18
C VAL A 18 -5.86 -1.53 0.38
N ARG A 19 -6.52 -2.02 -0.68
CA ARG A 19 -7.36 -3.22 -0.57
C ARG A 19 -6.56 -4.48 -0.32
N GLU A 20 -5.39 -4.61 -0.95
CA GLU A 20 -4.49 -5.75 -0.72
C GLU A 20 -3.92 -5.74 0.70
N GLU A 21 -3.46 -4.59 1.20
CA GLU A 21 -3.02 -4.38 2.58
C GLU A 21 -4.11 -4.83 3.57
N GLN A 22 -5.35 -4.37 3.39
CA GLN A 22 -6.48 -4.75 4.27
C GLN A 22 -6.80 -6.25 4.22
N GLN A 23 -6.71 -6.88 3.05
CA GLN A 23 -6.94 -8.31 2.89
C GLN A 23 -5.84 -9.13 3.56
N LEU A 24 -4.59 -8.71 3.41
CA LEU A 24 -3.44 -9.37 4.04
C LEU A 24 -3.48 -9.22 5.55
N ASP A 25 -3.81 -8.04 6.06
CA ASP A 25 -3.99 -7.83 7.50
C ASP A 25 -5.11 -8.71 8.08
N ALA A 26 -6.20 -8.89 7.33
CA ALA A 26 -7.26 -9.81 7.72
C ALA A 26 -6.80 -11.27 7.71
N ALA A 27 -6.01 -11.67 6.71
CA ALA A 27 -5.42 -13.01 6.64
C ALA A 27 -4.41 -13.24 7.77
N THR A 28 -3.55 -12.26 8.09
CA THR A 28 -2.57 -12.35 9.18
C THR A 28 -3.26 -12.57 10.52
N ARG A 29 -4.38 -11.88 10.78
CA ARG A 29 -5.19 -12.06 11.99
C ARG A 29 -5.85 -13.44 12.08
N ALA A 30 -6.10 -14.10 10.95
CA ALA A 30 -6.71 -15.42 10.88
C ALA A 30 -5.68 -16.56 10.85
N ALA A 31 -4.41 -16.26 10.61
CA ALA A 31 -3.34 -17.24 10.53
C ALA A 31 -3.02 -17.84 11.91
N ILE A 32 -2.72 -19.15 11.93
CA ILE A 32 -2.42 -19.92 13.15
C ILE A 32 -0.93 -20.28 13.22
N ASP A 33 -0.27 -20.39 12.05
CA ASP A 33 1.17 -20.67 11.94
C ASP A 33 1.99 -19.37 11.87
N GLU A 34 3.08 -19.32 12.63
CA GLU A 34 4.04 -18.21 12.67
C GLU A 34 4.71 -17.96 11.31
N THR A 35 4.95 -19.03 10.53
CA THR A 35 5.55 -18.90 9.19
C THR A 35 4.59 -18.21 8.22
N ASP A 36 3.30 -18.55 8.29
CA ASP A 36 2.26 -17.91 7.49
C ASP A 36 2.07 -16.44 7.89
N VAL A 37 2.12 -16.14 9.20
CA VAL A 37 2.05 -14.76 9.72
C VAL A 37 3.19 -13.90 9.17
N LEU A 38 4.43 -14.41 9.18
CA LEU A 38 5.58 -13.66 8.68
C LEU A 38 5.46 -13.37 7.18
N GLY A 39 5.07 -14.37 6.38
CA GLY A 39 4.89 -14.21 4.94
C GLY A 39 3.80 -13.18 4.59
N LEU A 40 2.68 -13.21 5.30
CA LEU A 40 1.58 -12.26 5.15
C LEU A 40 2.00 -10.84 5.59
N THR A 41 2.77 -10.73 6.67
CA THR A 41 3.29 -9.45 7.16
C THR A 41 4.23 -8.79 6.15
N ILE A 42 5.20 -9.54 5.62
CA ILE A 42 6.12 -9.02 4.58
C ILE A 42 5.35 -8.51 3.37
N ARG A 43 4.33 -9.26 2.94
CA ARG A 43 3.50 -8.86 1.80
C ARG A 43 2.67 -7.62 2.11
N SER A 44 2.11 -7.50 3.31
CA SER A 44 1.39 -6.30 3.74
C SER A 44 2.30 -5.06 3.72
N SER A 45 3.51 -5.17 4.29
CA SER A 45 4.51 -4.09 4.26
C SER A 45 4.92 -3.66 2.84
N ALA A 46 4.96 -4.59 1.88
CA ALA A 46 5.24 -4.25 0.49
C ALA A 46 4.12 -3.39 -0.13
N PHE A 47 2.86 -3.71 0.16
CA PHE A 47 1.72 -2.91 -0.29
C PHE A 47 1.65 -1.55 0.41
N GLU A 48 2.00 -1.50 1.69
CA GLU A 48 2.13 -0.25 2.44
C GLU A 48 3.18 0.67 1.79
N ALA A 49 4.38 0.16 1.49
CA ALA A 49 5.44 0.95 0.87
C ALA A 49 5.02 1.49 -0.52
N VAL A 50 4.34 0.67 -1.33
CA VAL A 50 3.79 1.11 -2.62
C VAL A 50 2.74 2.21 -2.42
N ARG A 51 1.84 2.03 -1.45
CA ARG A 51 0.81 3.03 -1.12
C ARG A 51 1.45 4.37 -0.71
N GLN A 52 2.46 4.34 0.16
CA GLN A 52 3.18 5.54 0.61
C GLN A 52 3.89 6.26 -0.56
N ALA A 53 4.53 5.52 -1.46
CA ALA A 53 5.15 6.11 -2.64
C ALA A 53 4.12 6.77 -3.58
N LEU A 54 2.97 6.13 -3.79
CA LEU A 54 1.89 6.70 -4.60
C LEU A 54 1.22 7.90 -3.91
N ASP A 55 1.11 7.86 -2.58
CA ASP A 55 0.65 8.99 -1.76
C ASP A 55 1.55 10.21 -1.94
N GLU A 56 2.87 10.03 -1.88
CA GLU A 56 3.85 11.10 -2.10
C GLU A 56 3.76 11.69 -3.52
N ILE A 57 3.58 10.85 -4.54
CA ILE A 57 3.38 11.33 -5.92
C ILE A 57 2.10 12.17 -6.05
N LEU A 58 1.01 11.78 -5.37
CA LEU A 58 -0.27 12.48 -5.42
C LEU A 58 -0.28 13.74 -4.53
N ARG A 59 0.48 13.73 -3.44
CA ARG A 59 0.58 14.79 -2.43
C ARG A 59 2.05 14.93 -1.99
N PRO A 60 2.87 15.62 -2.79
CA PRO A 60 4.28 15.82 -2.44
C PRO A 60 4.43 16.59 -1.13
N GLY A 61 5.45 16.26 -0.36
CA GLY A 61 5.77 16.89 0.93
C GLY A 61 5.02 16.31 2.12
N THR A 62 4.27 15.20 1.94
CA THR A 62 3.54 14.57 3.05
C THR A 62 4.50 13.94 4.07
N HIS A 63 5.69 13.52 3.63
CA HIS A 63 6.72 12.93 4.48
C HIS A 63 7.88 13.87 4.84
N GLU A 64 7.81 15.16 4.46
CA GLU A 64 8.85 16.16 4.77
C GLU A 64 8.79 16.69 6.22
N ASN A 65 7.82 16.26 7.03
CA ASN A 65 7.78 16.55 8.47
C ASN A 65 8.12 15.30 9.29
N THR A 66 9.40 14.96 9.35
CA THR A 66 9.97 14.17 10.45
C THR A 66 11.39 14.70 10.65
N ASP A 67 11.47 15.87 11.32
CA ASP A 67 12.67 16.42 11.93
C ASP A 67 12.69 16.01 13.42
#